data_AF-A0A7C9MAC3-F1
#
_entry.id   AF-A0A7C9MAC3-F1
#
_cell.length_a   1.000
_cell.length_b   1.000
_cell.length_c   1.000
_cell.angle_alpha   90.00
_cell.angle_beta   90.00
_cell.angle_gamma   90.00
#
_symmetry.space_group_name_H-M   'P 1'
#
loop_
_entity.id
_entity.type
_entity.pdbx_description
1 polymer ?
#
loop_
_entity_poly.entity_id
_entity_poly.type
_entity_poly.pdbx_seq_one_letter_code
_entity_poly.pdbx_strand_id
1 'polypeptide(L)'
;MAKADTIRDIEAANGQKVPDTLNQKQLDELLALAKRDGAEQRDAFDGKLNEFQGKGSGKAAPKEKTVTVRVNDAIAAYGGEFTDPGTREVIGKEPTEVPLSPFVREKLRSEELIEAD
;
A
#
# COMPACT_ATOMS: atom_id res chain seq x y z
N MET A 1 -21.01 -17.14 22.97
CA MET A 1 -20.75 -15.73 23.34
C MET A 1 -21.45 -14.83 22.33
N ALA A 2 -22.08 -13.75 22.77
CA ALA A 2 -22.69 -12.79 21.87
C ALA A 2 -21.62 -11.82 21.34
N LYS A 3 -21.74 -11.35 20.09
CA LYS A 3 -20.80 -10.39 19.48
C LYS A 3 -20.57 -9.16 20.36
N ALA A 4 -21.64 -8.62 20.94
CA ALA A 4 -21.59 -7.47 21.84
C ALA A 4 -20.77 -7.72 23.12
N ASP A 5 -20.75 -8.96 23.60
CA ASP A 5 -19.98 -9.38 24.76
C ASP A 5 -18.48 -9.41 24.43
N THR A 6 -18.12 -9.95 23.26
CA THR A 6 -16.74 -9.99 22.77
C THR A 6 -16.19 -8.58 22.50
N ILE A 7 -16.98 -7.67 21.95
CA ILE A 7 -16.58 -6.25 21.74
C ILE A 7 -16.23 -5.59 23.08
N ARG A 8 -17.04 -5.83 24.11
CA ARG A 8 -16.79 -5.31 25.46
C ARG A 8 -15.53 -5.91 26.10
N ASP A 9 -15.30 -7.20 25.92
CA ASP A 9 -14.10 -7.88 26.46
C ASP A 9 -12.81 -7.36 25.78
N ILE A 10 -12.87 -7.05 24.48
CA ILE A 10 -11.76 -6.41 23.74
C ILE A 10 -11.47 -4.99 24.26
N GLU A 11 -12.52 -4.18 24.44
CA GLU A 11 -12.40 -2.81 24.98
C GLU A 11 -11.84 -2.85 26.41
N ALA A 12 -12.25 -3.81 27.24
CA ALA A 12 -11.72 -3.98 28.58
C ALA A 12 -10.25 -4.44 28.60
N ALA A 13 -9.84 -5.29 27.64
CA ALA A 13 -8.50 -5.87 27.62
C ALA A 13 -7.42 -4.93 27.05
N ASN A 14 -7.73 -4.13 26.03
CA ASN A 14 -6.76 -3.25 25.36
C ASN A 14 -7.16 -1.77 25.36
N GLY A 15 -8.35 -1.42 25.85
CA GLY A 15 -8.86 -0.05 25.84
C GLY A 15 -9.30 0.47 24.46
N GLN A 16 -9.32 -0.40 23.44
CA GLN A 16 -9.68 -0.03 22.06
C GLN A 16 -11.08 -0.52 21.72
N LYS A 17 -11.89 0.40 21.18
CA LYS A 17 -13.23 0.09 20.70
C LYS A 17 -13.18 -0.46 19.28
N VAL A 18 -13.78 -1.63 19.08
CA VAL A 18 -13.87 -2.29 17.77
C VAL A 18 -15.29 -2.18 17.19
N PRO A 19 -15.45 -2.08 15.87
CA PRO A 19 -16.76 -1.92 15.27
C PRO A 19 -17.56 -3.23 15.31
N ASP A 20 -18.88 -3.11 15.50
CA ASP A 20 -19.82 -4.24 15.50
C ASP A 20 -20.08 -4.82 14.09
N THR A 21 -19.58 -4.15 13.05
CA THR A 21 -19.56 -4.62 11.66
C THR A 21 -18.70 -5.87 11.47
N LEU A 22 -17.82 -6.18 12.43
CA LEU A 22 -16.97 -7.36 12.43
C LEU A 22 -17.76 -8.63 12.74
N ASN A 23 -17.39 -9.73 12.08
CA ASN A 23 -17.95 -11.03 12.39
C ASN A 23 -17.35 -11.64 13.66
N GLN A 24 -18.08 -12.56 14.29
CA GLN A 24 -17.68 -13.19 15.56
C GLN A 24 -16.26 -13.76 15.51
N LYS A 25 -15.88 -14.37 14.37
CA LYS A 25 -14.54 -14.92 14.16
C LYS A 25 -13.44 -13.84 14.18
N GLN A 26 -13.70 -12.67 13.61
CA GLN A 26 -12.75 -11.54 13.60
C GLN A 26 -12.62 -10.92 14.99
N LEU A 27 -13.74 -10.82 15.71
CA LEU A 27 -13.76 -10.37 17.10
C LEU A 27 -12.98 -11.33 18.01
N ASP A 28 -13.10 -12.64 17.81
CA ASP A 28 -12.35 -13.64 18.58
C ASP A 28 -10.83 -13.52 18.35
N GLU A 29 -10.39 -13.31 17.11
CA GLU A 29 -8.98 -13.05 16.79
C GLU A 29 -8.46 -11.76 17.44
N LEU A 30 -9.25 -10.68 17.38
CA LEU A 30 -8.91 -9.42 18.05
C LEU A 30 -8.84 -9.59 19.56
N LEU A 31 -9.73 -10.38 20.15
CA LEU A 31 -9.72 -10.66 21.58
C LEU A 31 -8.48 -11.43 22.01
N ALA A 32 -8.07 -12.44 21.22
CA ALA A 32 -6.84 -13.17 21.48
C ALA A 32 -5.61 -12.26 21.44
N LEU A 33 -5.58 -11.29 20.53
CA LEU A 33 -4.54 -10.26 20.48
C LEU A 33 -4.64 -9.30 21.66
N ALA A 34 -5.85 -8.87 22.02
CA ALA A 34 -6.09 -7.97 23.14
C ALA A 34 -5.69 -8.56 24.50
N LYS A 35 -5.66 -9.89 24.64
CA LYS A 35 -5.21 -10.57 25.86
C LYS A 35 -3.70 -10.87 25.91
N ARG A 36 -2.92 -10.46 24.90
CA ARG A 36 -1.45 -10.59 24.95
C ARG A 36 -0.85 -9.47 25.79
N ASP A 37 0.09 -9.81 26.66
CA ASP A 37 0.89 -8.83 27.40
C ASP A 37 2.14 -8.44 26.59
N GLY A 38 2.30 -7.15 26.29
CA GLY A 38 3.53 -6.61 25.68
C GLY A 38 3.30 -5.39 24.77
N ALA A 39 4.34 -4.62 24.48
CA ALA A 39 4.24 -3.45 23.59
C ALA A 39 3.79 -3.82 22.17
N GLU A 40 4.11 -5.03 21.71
CA GLU A 40 3.71 -5.58 20.40
C GLU A 40 2.22 -5.94 20.33
N GLN A 41 1.52 -6.04 21.47
CA GLN A 41 0.09 -6.29 21.53
C GLN A 41 -0.69 -5.22 20.76
N ARG A 42 -0.37 -3.94 21.02
CA ARG A 42 -1.07 -2.80 20.43
C ARG A 42 -0.85 -2.72 18.93
N ASP A 43 0.40 -2.84 18.47
CA ASP A 43 0.73 -2.85 17.05
C ASP A 43 0.07 -4.01 16.31
N ALA A 44 0.12 -5.23 16.88
CA ALA A 44 -0.51 -6.40 16.27
C ALA A 44 -2.03 -6.27 16.26
N PHE A 45 -2.62 -5.76 17.34
CA PHE A 45 -4.06 -5.53 17.44
C PHE A 45 -4.53 -4.47 16.46
N ASP A 46 -3.84 -3.32 16.38
CA ASP A 46 -4.17 -2.23 15.47
C ASP A 46 -4.02 -2.66 14.01
N GLY A 47 -2.92 -3.34 13.68
CA GLY A 47 -2.70 -3.92 12.35
C GLY A 47 -3.80 -4.90 11.94
N LYS A 48 -4.21 -5.78 12.86
CA LYS A 48 -5.28 -6.75 12.60
C LYS A 48 -6.67 -6.11 12.53
N LEU A 49 -6.91 -5.13 13.39
CA LEU A 49 -8.14 -4.35 13.39
C LEU A 49 -8.27 -3.55 12.08
N ASN A 50 -7.18 -2.94 11.62
CA ASN A 50 -7.11 -2.25 10.34
C ASN A 50 -7.27 -3.22 9.16
N GLU A 51 -6.72 -4.44 9.22
CA GLU A 51 -6.97 -5.49 8.20
C GLU A 51 -8.45 -5.89 8.15
N PHE A 52 -9.11 -5.98 9.30
CA PHE A 52 -10.50 -6.39 9.41
C PHE A 52 -11.50 -5.27 9.08
N GLN A 53 -11.21 -4.03 9.46
CA GLN A 53 -11.98 -2.84 9.05
C GLN A 53 -11.69 -2.50 7.58
N GLY A 54 -10.45 -2.76 7.14
CA GLY A 54 -9.97 -2.67 5.78
C GLY A 54 -10.51 -3.77 4.85
N LYS A 55 -11.48 -4.60 5.26
CA LYS A 55 -12.24 -5.46 4.34
C LYS A 55 -13.21 -4.70 3.42
N GLY A 56 -13.02 -3.40 3.24
CA GLY A 56 -13.46 -2.61 2.09
C GLY A 56 -12.29 -2.01 1.26
N SER A 57 -11.06 -2.38 1.56
CA SER A 57 -9.85 -1.93 0.87
C SER A 57 -8.73 -2.92 1.17
N GLY A 58 -8.71 -4.00 0.39
CA GLY A 58 -7.45 -4.48 -0.14
C GLY A 58 -6.76 -3.32 -0.87
N LYS A 59 -6.11 -2.45 -0.11
CA LYS A 59 -5.00 -1.64 -0.58
C LYS A 59 -3.80 -2.21 0.19
N ALA A 60 -3.17 -3.29 -0.27
CA ALA A 60 -1.96 -3.05 -1.08
C ALA A 60 -1.95 -1.60 -1.55
N ALA A 61 -1.20 -0.72 -0.87
CA ALA A 61 -0.96 0.66 -1.33
C ALA A 61 -1.03 0.64 -2.85
N PRO A 62 -2.00 1.36 -3.47
CA PRO A 62 -2.51 1.03 -4.80
C PRO A 62 -1.30 0.70 -5.64
N LYS A 63 -1.07 -0.58 -6.00
CA LYS A 63 0.20 -1.01 -6.61
C LYS A 63 0.53 0.09 -7.59
N GLU A 64 1.52 0.93 -7.26
CA GLU A 64 1.80 2.09 -8.08
C GLU A 64 2.04 1.45 -9.43
N LYS A 65 1.18 1.73 -10.41
CA LYS A 65 1.20 0.99 -11.66
C LYS A 65 2.61 1.21 -12.18
N THR A 66 3.47 0.22 -12.08
CA THR A 66 4.81 0.36 -12.60
C THR A 66 4.74 0.11 -14.09
N VAL A 67 5.54 0.87 -14.82
CA VAL A 67 5.65 0.77 -16.26
C VAL A 67 7.13 0.73 -16.57
N THR A 68 7.52 -0.22 -17.42
CA THR A 68 8.87 -0.28 -17.94
C THR A 68 8.98 0.74 -19.06
N VAL A 69 9.82 1.74 -18.88
CA VAL A 69 10.01 2.82 -19.86
C VAL A 69 11.48 3.04 -20.14
N ARG A 70 11.76 3.54 -21.34
CA ARG A 70 13.08 4.05 -21.72
C ARG A 70 12.93 5.37 -22.47
N VAL A 71 14.02 6.10 -22.54
CA VAL A 71 14.15 7.29 -23.37
C VAL A 71 14.01 6.91 -24.85
N ASN A 72 13.29 7.73 -25.61
CA ASN A 72 13.15 7.55 -27.06
C ASN A 72 14.53 7.56 -27.74
N ASP A 73 14.71 6.75 -28.79
CA ASP A 73 15.96 6.58 -29.54
C ASP A 73 16.55 7.92 -30.02
N ALA A 74 15.71 8.89 -30.37
CA ALA A 74 16.14 10.23 -30.74
C ALA A 74 16.86 10.97 -29.61
N ILE A 75 16.38 10.87 -28.38
CA ILE A 75 16.98 11.54 -27.20
C ILE A 75 18.15 10.70 -26.67
N ALA A 76 18.02 9.37 -26.70
CA ALA A 76 19.08 8.44 -26.33
C ALA A 76 20.32 8.57 -27.22
N ALA A 77 20.15 8.92 -28.51
CA ALA A 77 21.26 9.18 -29.44
C ALA A 77 22.15 10.37 -29.01
N TYR A 78 21.60 11.32 -28.25
CA TYR A 78 22.34 12.45 -27.68
C TYR A 78 22.74 12.22 -26.21
N GLY A 79 22.50 11.04 -25.66
CA GLY A 79 22.77 10.72 -24.25
C GLY A 79 21.83 11.44 -23.27
N GLY A 80 20.61 11.77 -23.70
CA GLY A 80 19.63 12.40 -22.82
C GLY A 80 19.02 11.41 -21.82
N GLU A 81 18.81 11.88 -20.60
CA GLU A 81 18.23 11.13 -19.49
C GLU A 81 17.14 11.97 -18.82
N PHE A 82 16.12 11.32 -18.29
CA PHE A 82 15.07 11.97 -17.51
C PHE A 82 15.11 11.47 -16.07
N THR A 83 15.09 12.39 -15.11
CA THR A 83 14.94 12.03 -13.70
C THR A 83 13.50 12.30 -13.29
N ASP A 84 12.80 11.28 -12.80
CA ASP A 84 11.46 11.44 -12.25
C ASP A 84 11.54 12.29 -10.96
N PRO A 85 10.86 13.44 -10.86
CA PRO A 85 10.95 14.30 -9.67
C PRO A 85 10.22 13.72 -8.46
N GLY A 86 9.29 12.77 -8.65
CA GLY A 86 8.54 12.11 -7.59
C GLY A 86 9.32 10.98 -6.94
N THR A 87 10.01 10.15 -7.73
CA THR A 87 10.74 8.97 -7.24
C THR A 87 12.25 9.13 -7.25
N ARG A 88 12.76 10.14 -7.95
CA ARG A 88 14.20 10.37 -8.19
C ARG A 88 14.86 9.24 -8.97
N GLU A 89 14.09 8.45 -9.69
CA GLU A 89 14.61 7.43 -10.58
C GLU A 89 15.10 8.04 -11.89
N VAL A 90 16.22 7.51 -12.39
CA VAL A 90 16.82 7.96 -13.65
C VAL A 90 16.38 7.02 -14.76
N ILE A 91 15.74 7.58 -15.77
CA ILE A 91 15.26 6.89 -16.96
C ILE A 91 16.19 7.28 -18.10
N GLY A 92 16.99 6.32 -18.55
CA GLY A 92 17.95 6.50 -19.63
C GLY A 92 17.57 5.71 -20.89
N LYS A 93 18.57 5.39 -21.71
CA LYS A 93 18.40 4.53 -22.89
C LYS A 93 17.91 3.12 -22.53
N GLU A 94 18.32 2.62 -21.37
CA GLU A 94 17.95 1.28 -20.92
C GLU A 94 16.55 1.26 -20.31
N PRO A 95 15.76 0.20 -20.59
CA PRO A 95 14.43 0.03 -20.02
C PRO A 95 14.51 -0.08 -18.50
N THR A 96 13.78 0.80 -17.82
CA THR A 96 13.73 0.88 -16.36
C THR A 96 12.27 0.80 -15.91
N GLU A 97 12.00 -0.07 -14.94
CA GLU A 97 10.69 -0.14 -14.30
C GLU A 97 10.56 1.02 -13.30
N VAL A 98 9.63 1.93 -13.55
CA VAL A 98 9.35 3.09 -12.69
C VAL A 98 7.84 3.15 -12.41
N PRO A 99 7.40 3.76 -11.30
CA PRO A 99 5.99 3.98 -11.08
C PRO A 99 5.44 4.98 -12.10
N LEU A 100 4.20 4.76 -12.53
CA LEU A 100 3.48 5.58 -13.50
C LEU A 100 3.06 6.92 -12.85
N SER A 101 4.06 7.74 -12.59
CA SER A 101 3.93 9.09 -12.04
C SER A 101 3.30 10.05 -13.06
N PRO A 102 2.81 11.22 -12.64
CA PRO A 102 2.37 12.26 -13.56
C PRO A 102 3.44 12.65 -14.59
N PHE A 103 4.72 12.65 -14.18
CA PHE A 103 5.86 12.97 -15.03
C PHE A 103 6.06 11.90 -16.10
N VAL A 104 6.10 10.62 -15.71
CA VAL A 104 6.24 9.49 -16.66
C VAL A 104 5.09 9.50 -17.67
N ARG A 105 3.85 9.76 -17.22
CA ARG A 105 2.67 9.84 -18.10
C ARG A 105 2.76 11.00 -19.08
N GLU A 106 3.22 12.16 -18.64
CA GLU A 106 3.41 13.34 -19.50
C GLU A 106 4.48 13.08 -20.56
N LYS A 107 5.59 12.45 -20.17
CA LYS A 107 6.70 12.14 -21.07
C LYS A 107 6.38 11.03 -22.07
N LEU A 108 5.60 10.02 -21.67
CA LEU A 108 5.03 9.04 -22.59
C LEU A 108 4.08 9.69 -23.61
N ARG A 109 3.24 10.64 -23.16
CA ARG A 109 2.33 11.37 -24.04
C ARG A 109 3.04 12.29 -25.03
N SER A 110 4.21 12.80 -24.63
CA SER A 110 5.05 13.68 -25.46
C SER A 110 6.04 12.90 -26.34
N GLU A 111 5.96 11.56 -26.33
CA GLU A 111 6.85 10.66 -27.10
C GLU A 111 8.34 10.80 -26.75
N GLU A 112 8.65 11.40 -25.59
CA GLU A 112 10.00 11.54 -25.06
C GLU A 112 10.45 10.26 -24.33
N LEU A 113 9.51 9.61 -23.64
CA LEU A 113 9.63 8.25 -23.13
C LEU A 113 8.80 7.30 -23.99
N ILE A 114 9.25 6.06 -24.06
CA ILE A 114 8.55 4.97 -24.73
C ILE A 114 8.41 3.78 -23.78
N GLU A 115 7.27 3.10 -23.85
CA GLU A 115 7.05 1.84 -23.13
C GLU A 115 7.97 0.76 -23.71
N ALA A 116 8.65 0.03 -22.84
CA ALA A 116 9.48 -1.12 -23.19
C ALA A 116 8.83 -2.39 -22.61
N ASP A 117 8.91 -3.49 -23.35
CA ASP A 117 8.43 -4.81 -22.93
C ASP A 117 9.58 -5.62 -22.29
#